data_AF-A0A6I9P2P1-F1
#
_entry.id   AF-A0A6I9P2P1-F1
#
_cell.length_a   1.000
_cell.length_b   1.000
_cell.length_c   1.000
_cell.angle_alpha   90.00
_cell.angle_beta   90.00
_cell.angle_gamma   90.00
#
_symmetry.space_group_name_H-M   'P 1'
#
loop_
_entity.id
_entity.type
_entity.pdbx_description
1 polymer ?
#
loop_
_entity_poly.entity_id
_entity_poly.type
_entity_poly.pdbx_seq_one_letter_code
_entity_poly.pdbx_strand_id
1 'polypeptide(L)'
;EVNECLFDVHSPPIGAGKAVQLEEEEEEEEEVTPTAPFPRSPPSPPTTSTFQLPSPPLTPGSPVTPSAPSPVEGPGTSECVVCMETGSQVIFLPCGHVCCCHGCSGAMQSCPLCRSNISQRVRLYTS
;
A
#
# COMPACT_ATOMS: atom_id res chain seq x y z
N GLU A 1 57.71 8.55 -29.04
CA GLU A 1 57.36 7.12 -29.14
C GLU A 1 55.84 7.06 -29.19
N VAL A 2 55.27 7.25 -30.38
CA VAL A 2 54.54 6.24 -31.21
C VAL A 2 53.40 5.59 -30.41
N ASN A 3 52.13 5.58 -30.81
CA ASN A 3 51.44 6.02 -32.02
C ASN A 3 49.94 5.99 -31.68
N GLU A 4 49.17 6.93 -32.23
CA GLU A 4 47.71 6.85 -32.34
C GLU A 4 47.28 5.71 -33.31
N CYS A 5 45.98 5.65 -33.59
CA CYS A 5 45.23 4.82 -34.56
C CYS A 5 44.41 3.73 -33.86
N LEU A 6 43.13 3.97 -33.57
CA LEU A 6 41.99 4.01 -34.52
C LEU A 6 41.88 2.68 -35.28
N PHE A 7 40.79 1.96 -35.05
CA PHE A 7 39.80 1.58 -36.08
C PHE A 7 38.86 0.50 -35.54
N ASP A 8 37.61 0.93 -35.32
CA ASP A 8 36.38 0.29 -35.78
C ASP A 8 36.54 -1.06 -36.50
N VAL A 9 36.02 -2.13 -35.89
CA VAL A 9 35.70 -3.38 -36.63
C VAL A 9 34.41 -3.98 -36.06
N HIS A 10 33.32 -3.58 -36.71
CA HIS A 10 32.19 -4.43 -37.11
C HIS A 10 31.21 -4.93 -36.03
N SER A 11 30.01 -4.35 -36.09
CA SER A 11 28.75 -5.06 -35.87
C SER A 11 28.72 -6.42 -36.60
N PRO A 12 28.17 -7.45 -35.95
CA PRO A 12 27.54 -8.58 -36.64
C PRO A 12 26.02 -8.63 -36.27
N PRO A 13 25.19 -9.37 -37.01
CA PRO A 13 24.60 -8.93 -38.26
C PRO A 13 23.07 -8.86 -38.20
N ILE A 14 22.52 -8.17 -39.20
CA ILE A 14 21.13 -8.29 -39.64
C ILE A 14 20.92 -9.70 -40.21
N GLY A 15 19.82 -10.34 -39.80
CA GLY A 15 19.12 -11.31 -40.63
C GLY A 15 19.12 -12.75 -40.12
N ALA A 16 17.95 -13.21 -39.70
CA ALA A 16 17.19 -14.20 -40.47
C ALA A 16 15.87 -14.47 -39.75
N GLY A 17 14.76 -14.24 -40.44
CA GLY A 17 13.43 -14.51 -39.95
C GLY A 17 13.15 -16.00 -39.74
N LYS A 18 12.26 -16.25 -38.79
CA LYS A 18 11.23 -17.30 -38.85
C LYS A 18 9.92 -16.58 -38.54
N ALA A 19 9.05 -16.36 -39.53
CA ALA A 19 8.04 -17.30 -40.01
C ALA A 19 6.96 -17.57 -38.95
N VAL A 20 5.95 -16.69 -38.96
CA VAL A 20 4.50 -16.92 -38.85
C VAL A 20 4.03 -18.21 -38.16
N GLN A 21 3.29 -18.01 -37.07
CA GLN A 21 2.01 -18.65 -36.73
C GLN A 21 1.34 -17.65 -35.77
N LEU A 22 0.61 -16.62 -36.23
CA LEU A 22 -0.81 -16.65 -36.65
C LEU A 22 -1.54 -17.89 -36.15
N GLU A 23 -2.03 -17.79 -34.92
CA GLU A 23 -3.26 -18.43 -34.47
C GLU A 23 -4.17 -17.28 -34.03
N GLU A 24 -4.92 -16.79 -35.01
CA GLU A 24 -6.14 -16.01 -34.81
C GLU A 24 -7.21 -17.00 -34.35
N GLU A 25 -7.70 -16.84 -33.13
CA GLU A 25 -9.02 -17.36 -32.75
C GLU A 25 -9.81 -16.18 -32.21
N GLU A 26 -10.44 -15.47 -33.14
CA GLU A 26 -11.69 -14.77 -32.87
C GLU A 26 -12.74 -15.83 -32.46
N GLU A 27 -13.41 -15.62 -31.33
CA GLU A 27 -14.83 -15.97 -31.30
C GLU A 27 -15.60 -14.93 -30.44
N GLU A 28 -16.38 -14.17 -31.19
CA GLU A 28 -17.43 -13.25 -30.81
C GLU A 28 -18.71 -14.05 -30.54
N GLU A 29 -19.43 -13.68 -29.46
CA GLU A 29 -20.88 -13.78 -29.22
C GLU A 29 -21.65 -15.12 -29.39
N GLU A 30 -22.29 -15.59 -28.29
CA GLU A 30 -23.76 -15.72 -28.35
C GLU A 30 -24.43 -15.51 -26.98
N GLU A 31 -25.43 -14.63 -27.05
CA GLU A 31 -26.56 -14.38 -26.19
C GLU A 31 -27.33 -15.65 -25.76
N VAL A 32 -27.70 -15.75 -24.48
CA VAL A 32 -28.97 -16.40 -24.09
C VAL A 32 -29.69 -15.56 -23.04
N THR A 33 -30.79 -14.98 -23.49
CA THR A 33 -31.84 -14.21 -22.81
C THR A 33 -32.69 -15.10 -21.86
N PRO A 34 -33.85 -14.69 -21.31
CA PRO A 34 -34.31 -13.43 -20.70
C PRO A 34 -34.98 -13.62 -19.29
N THR A 35 -35.22 -12.50 -18.61
CA THR A 35 -36.38 -12.17 -17.73
C THR A 35 -36.88 -13.18 -16.68
N ALA A 36 -36.75 -12.84 -15.40
CA ALA A 36 -37.86 -12.26 -14.61
C ALA A 36 -37.42 -11.84 -13.19
N PRO A 37 -37.97 -10.73 -12.65
CA PRO A 37 -37.70 -10.27 -11.29
C PRO A 37 -38.46 -11.13 -10.28
N PHE A 38 -38.05 -11.19 -9.01
CA PHE A 38 -38.94 -10.90 -7.87
C PHE A 38 -38.12 -10.76 -6.57
N PRO A 39 -38.45 -9.78 -5.72
CA PRO A 39 -37.77 -9.49 -4.46
C PRO A 39 -38.38 -10.32 -3.32
N ARG A 40 -37.55 -10.77 -2.38
CA ARG A 40 -38.03 -11.22 -1.07
C ARG A 40 -37.01 -10.86 0.01
N SER A 41 -37.22 -9.71 0.65
CA SER A 41 -36.71 -9.48 2.00
C SER A 41 -37.58 -10.29 2.97
N PRO A 42 -36.98 -11.00 3.94
CA PRO A 42 -37.54 -11.02 5.29
C PRO A 42 -36.43 -10.96 6.37
N PRO A 43 -36.76 -10.97 7.67
CA PRO A 43 -36.74 -9.81 8.55
C PRO A 43 -35.51 -9.77 9.46
N SER A 44 -35.28 -8.60 10.05
CA SER A 44 -34.29 -8.32 11.10
C SER A 44 -34.30 -9.38 12.22
N PRO A 45 -33.14 -9.78 12.76
CA PRO A 45 -33.11 -10.58 13.97
C PRO A 45 -33.64 -9.74 15.16
N PRO A 46 -34.40 -10.34 16.09
CA PRO A 46 -34.80 -9.67 17.31
C PRO A 46 -33.57 -9.37 18.16
N THR A 47 -33.54 -8.12 18.62
CA THR A 47 -32.78 -7.64 19.78
C THR A 47 -32.82 -8.65 20.92
N THR A 48 -31.66 -8.94 21.52
CA THR A 48 -31.41 -9.06 22.97
C THR A 48 -30.24 -10.01 23.21
N SER A 49 -29.04 -9.46 23.26
CA SER A 49 -28.06 -10.00 24.19
C SER A 49 -27.38 -8.82 24.83
N THR A 50 -28.07 -8.30 25.85
CA THR A 50 -27.51 -7.43 26.87
C THR A 50 -26.41 -8.23 27.56
N PHE A 51 -25.20 -8.22 26.99
CA PHE A 51 -24.00 -8.56 27.72
C PHE A 51 -23.89 -7.53 28.84
N GLN A 52 -24.39 -7.90 30.01
CA GLN A 52 -24.14 -7.18 31.24
C GLN A 52 -22.64 -7.19 31.45
N LEU A 53 -22.02 -6.04 31.21
CA LEU A 53 -20.65 -5.80 31.61
C LEU A 53 -20.63 -5.78 33.15
N PRO A 54 -19.86 -6.63 33.83
CA PRO A 54 -19.70 -6.52 35.27
C PRO A 54 -19.11 -5.14 35.59
N SER A 55 -19.71 -4.44 36.54
CA SER A 55 -19.23 -3.15 37.03
C SER A 55 -17.73 -3.22 37.35
N PRO A 56 -16.92 -2.24 36.95
CA PRO A 56 -15.53 -2.18 37.39
C PRO A 56 -15.50 -2.07 38.93
N PRO A 57 -14.55 -2.71 39.62
CA PRO A 57 -14.35 -2.45 41.03
C PRO A 57 -13.99 -0.97 41.19
N LEU A 58 -14.87 -0.22 41.84
CA LEU A 58 -14.57 1.11 42.38
C LEU A 58 -13.52 0.91 43.47
N THR A 59 -12.24 0.91 43.10
CA THR A 59 -11.15 1.09 44.06
C THR A 59 -10.97 2.59 44.28
N PRO A 60 -11.24 3.10 45.49
CA PRO A 60 -10.89 4.46 45.86
C PRO A 60 -9.41 4.52 46.23
N GLY A 61 -8.69 5.48 45.66
CA GLY A 61 -7.46 6.00 46.25
C GLY A 61 -6.16 5.40 45.74
N SER A 62 -5.66 5.97 44.64
CA SER A 62 -4.28 6.49 44.62
C SER A 62 -4.13 7.42 43.41
N PRO A 63 -3.83 8.71 43.59
CA PRO A 63 -3.39 9.55 42.48
C PRO A 63 -2.01 9.04 42.05
N VAL A 64 -1.99 8.11 41.10
CA VAL A 64 -0.78 7.79 40.35
C VAL A 64 -0.51 9.04 39.52
N THR A 65 0.33 9.93 40.02
CA THR A 65 0.88 11.02 39.23
C THR A 65 1.69 10.34 38.13
N PRO A 66 1.27 10.37 36.85
CA PRO A 66 2.17 9.88 35.82
C PRO A 66 3.37 10.82 35.83
N SER A 67 4.55 10.32 36.20
CA SER A 67 5.83 10.93 35.84
C SER A 67 6.03 10.79 34.33
N ALA A 68 5.06 11.25 33.54
CA ALA A 68 5.15 11.25 32.10
C ALA A 68 6.32 12.17 31.74
N PRO A 69 7.37 11.66 31.08
CA PRO A 69 8.42 12.53 30.58
C PRO A 69 7.79 13.55 29.64
N SER A 70 8.22 14.80 29.77
CA SER A 70 7.78 15.93 28.95
C SER A 70 7.76 15.54 27.46
N PRO A 71 6.72 15.87 26.68
CA PRO A 71 6.71 15.60 25.25
C PRO A 71 7.94 16.28 24.66
N VAL A 72 8.88 15.48 24.14
CA VAL A 72 10.01 16.00 23.39
C VAL A 72 9.45 16.41 22.04
N GLU A 73 8.95 17.65 21.97
CA GLU A 73 8.53 18.29 20.74
C GLU A 73 9.81 18.69 19.97
N GLY A 74 10.31 17.75 19.18
CA GLY A 74 11.28 17.98 18.11
C GLY A 74 10.57 18.09 16.76
N PRO A 75 11.09 18.87 15.81
CA PRO A 75 10.35 19.35 14.64
C PRO A 75 9.91 18.22 13.69
N GLY A 76 8.61 17.91 13.72
CA GLY A 76 7.78 17.74 12.52
C GLY A 76 7.94 16.50 11.64
N THR A 77 8.84 15.56 11.93
CA THR A 77 8.99 14.33 11.13
C THR A 77 8.79 13.08 11.99
N SER A 78 7.64 12.42 11.83
CA SER A 78 7.40 11.10 12.43
C SER A 78 8.42 10.09 11.88
N GLU A 79 8.99 9.28 12.77
CA GLU A 79 9.87 8.16 12.40
C GLU A 79 9.14 7.10 11.55
N CYS A 80 9.90 6.35 10.75
CA CYS A 80 9.35 5.27 9.94
C CYS A 80 8.85 4.15 10.86
N VAL A 81 7.57 3.80 10.73
CA VAL A 81 6.94 2.77 11.58
C VAL A 81 7.41 1.34 11.29
N VAL A 82 8.21 1.15 10.24
CA VAL A 82 8.71 -0.16 9.81
C VAL A 82 10.11 -0.43 10.34
N CYS A 83 11.06 0.48 10.10
CA CYS A 83 12.43 0.31 10.59
C CYS A 83 12.72 1.03 11.91
N MET A 84 11.97 2.08 12.27
CA MET A 84 12.23 2.94 13.43
C MET A 84 13.62 3.61 13.44
N GLU A 85 14.36 3.56 12.32
CA GLU A 85 15.72 4.10 12.22
C GLU A 85 15.78 5.46 11.52
N THR A 86 14.82 5.73 10.64
CA THR A 86 14.85 6.91 9.75
C THR A 86 13.51 7.62 9.72
N GLY A 87 13.50 8.92 9.39
CA GLY A 87 12.28 9.70 9.25
C GLY A 87 11.38 9.21 8.12
N SER A 88 10.06 9.33 8.33
CA SER A 88 9.06 9.09 7.29
C SER A 88 9.19 10.11 6.17
N GLN A 89 9.34 9.63 4.95
CA GLN A 89 9.65 10.45 3.77
C GLN A 89 8.73 10.11 2.59
N VAL A 90 7.77 9.21 2.75
CA VAL A 90 6.92 8.73 1.64
C VAL A 90 5.45 8.89 1.99
N ILE A 91 4.69 9.56 1.11
CA ILE A 91 3.23 9.58 1.10
C ILE A 91 2.71 8.38 0.32
N PHE A 92 1.78 7.63 0.90
CA PHE A 92 1.04 6.57 0.22
C PHE A 92 -0.29 7.09 -0.36
N LEU A 93 -0.49 6.99 -1.66
CA LEU A 93 -1.74 7.36 -2.33
C LEU A 93 -2.57 6.12 -2.68
N PRO A 94 -3.91 6.18 -2.57
CA PRO A 94 -4.72 7.39 -2.38
C PRO A 94 -4.92 7.83 -0.93
N CYS A 95 -4.47 7.09 0.08
CA CYS A 95 -4.82 7.37 1.48
C CYS A 95 -4.16 8.61 2.10
N GLY A 96 -3.05 9.11 1.55
CA GLY A 96 -2.33 10.31 2.02
C GLY A 96 -1.42 10.12 3.24
N HIS A 97 -1.34 8.92 3.83
CA HIS A 97 -0.52 8.71 5.03
C HIS A 97 0.98 8.76 4.78
N VAL A 98 1.71 9.38 5.71
CA VAL A 98 3.17 9.48 5.75
C VAL A 98 3.69 8.73 6.97
N CYS A 99 4.17 7.51 6.77
CA CYS A 99 4.61 6.64 7.87
C CYS A 99 5.83 5.77 7.56
N CYS A 100 6.37 5.87 6.34
CA CYS A 100 7.50 5.05 5.91
C CYS A 100 8.64 5.91 5.36
N CYS A 101 9.87 5.47 5.59
CA CYS A 101 11.04 5.98 4.89
C CYS A 101 11.08 5.46 3.45
N HIS A 102 11.97 6.03 2.63
CA HIS A 102 12.12 5.64 1.23
C HIS A 102 12.45 4.14 1.07
N GLY A 103 13.37 3.60 1.88
CA GLY A 103 13.80 2.21 1.80
C GLY A 103 12.69 1.21 2.12
N CYS A 104 11.95 1.43 3.21
CA CYS A 104 10.85 0.53 3.61
C CYS A 104 9.64 0.62 2.68
N SER A 105 9.42 1.76 2.02
CA SER A 105 8.22 1.98 1.21
C SER A 105 8.05 1.00 0.04
N GLY A 106 9.14 0.45 -0.50
CA GLY A 106 9.12 -0.47 -1.65
C GLY A 106 8.53 -1.84 -1.33
N ALA A 107 8.65 -2.31 -0.09
CA ALA A 107 8.13 -3.61 0.35
C ALA A 107 6.63 -3.58 0.69
N MET A 108 6.04 -2.39 0.84
CA MET A 108 4.66 -2.24 1.30
C MET A 108 3.68 -2.25 0.13
N GLN A 109 2.72 -3.17 0.11
CA GLN A 109 1.61 -3.18 -0.87
C GLN A 109 0.37 -2.42 -0.37
N SER A 110 0.25 -2.27 0.95
CA SER A 110 -0.82 -1.54 1.63
C SER A 110 -0.25 -0.61 2.70
N CYS A 111 -0.99 0.47 3.00
CA CYS A 111 -0.59 1.44 4.01
C CYS A 111 -0.56 0.79 5.40
N PRO A 112 0.55 0.89 6.17
CA PRO A 112 0.62 0.37 7.54
C PRO A 112 -0.41 0.95 8.51
N LEU A 113 -0.88 2.19 8.26
CA LEU A 113 -1.78 2.89 9.16
C LEU A 113 -3.26 2.57 8.89
N CYS A 114 -3.68 2.60 7.63
CA CYS A 114 -5.09 2.46 7.26
C CYS A 114 -5.40 1.25 6.38
N ARG A 115 -4.39 0.45 6.04
CA ARG A 115 -4.50 -0.77 5.22
C ARG A 115 -5.00 -0.57 3.79
N SER A 116 -5.20 0.68 3.34
CA SER A 116 -5.53 0.98 1.94
C SER A 116 -4.43 0.50 1.00
N ASN A 117 -4.81 -0.04 -0.16
CA ASN A 117 -3.86 -0.40 -1.22
C ASN A 117 -3.06 0.83 -1.68
N ILE A 118 -1.78 0.62 -1.94
CA ILE A 118 -0.86 1.68 -2.38
C ILE A 118 -0.80 1.67 -3.91
N SER A 119 -1.38 2.69 -4.55
CA SER A 119 -1.30 2.88 -6.01
C SER A 119 -0.10 3.72 -6.41
N GLN A 120 0.29 4.69 -5.57
CA GLN A 120 1.41 5.59 -5.85
C GLN A 120 2.14 5.96 -4.55
N ARG A 121 3.45 6.21 -4.68
CA ARG A 121 4.35 6.65 -3.60
C ARG A 121 4.96 8.00 -4.00
N VAL A 122 4.90 9.00 -3.11
CA VAL A 122 5.50 10.32 -3.35
C VAL A 122 6.56 10.59 -2.28
N ARG A 123 7.78 10.89 -2.71
CA ARG A 123 8.89 11.20 -1.80
C ARG A 123 8.86 12.68 -1.41
N LEU A 124 8.95 12.93 -0.12
CA LEU A 124 9.10 14.25 0.48
C LEU A 124 10.58 14.62 0.54
N TYR A 125 10.88 15.87 0.19
CA TYR A 125 12.20 16.48 0.32
C TYR A 125 12.05 17.69 1.24
N THR A 126 12.75 17.68 2.37
CA THR A 126 12.81 18.82 3.30
C THR A 126 13.94 19.76 2.86
N SER A 127 13.65 21.06 2.81
CA SER A 127 14.59 22.14 2.41
C SER A 127 15.59 22.51 3.49
#